data_AF-A0A136L9G6-F1
#
_entry.id   AF-A0A136L9G6-F1
#
_cell.length_a   1.000
_cell.length_b   1.000
_cell.length_c   1.000
_cell.angle_alpha   90.00
_cell.angle_beta   90.00
_cell.angle_gamma   90.00
#
_symmetry.space_group_name_H-M   'P 1'
#
loop_
_entity.id
_entity.type
_entity.pdbx_description
1 polymer ?
#
loop_
_entity_poly.entity_id
_entity_poly.type
_entity_poly.pdbx_seq_one_letter_code
_entity_poly.pdbx_strand_id
1 'polypeptide(L)' 'MTVYEEVIQLTSRMTLAEKVRLMEHLSSALKQDIETEAYKKMPWQQFIDLTYGSLADDPIERDQPPSPDVRDEIE' A
#
# COMPACT_ATOMS: atom_id res chain seq x y z
N MET A 1 22.62 -19.74 -2.09
CA MET A 1 21.41 -19.78 -1.26
C MET A 1 20.64 -18.53 -1.57
N THR A 2 19.36 -18.65 -1.90
CA THR A 2 18.51 -17.50 -2.22
C THR A 2 17.86 -16.96 -0.94
N VAL A 3 17.49 -15.67 -0.93
CA VAL A 3 16.74 -15.05 0.18
C VAL A 3 15.47 -15.83 0.51
N TYR A 4 14.82 -16.39 -0.52
CA TYR A 4 13.65 -17.24 -0.35
C TYR A 4 13.94 -18.51 0.46
N GLU A 5 15.04 -19.20 0.17
CA GLU A 5 15.47 -20.39 0.92
C GLU A 5 15.83 -20.06 2.37
N GLU A 6 16.44 -18.90 2.62
CA GLU A 6 16.77 -18.43 3.96
C GLU A 6 15.50 -18.17 4.79
N VAL A 7 14.48 -17.54 4.20
CA VAL A 7 13.19 -17.31 4.86
C VAL A 7 12.50 -18.62 5.20
N ILE A 8 12.54 -19.63 4.32
CA ILE A 8 12.00 -20.96 4.60
C ILE A 8 12.71 -21.59 5.80
N GLN A 9 14.04 -21.55 5.83
CA GLN A 9 14.81 -22.11 6.93
C GLN A 9 14.54 -21.36 8.25
N LEU A 10 14.46 -20.03 8.21
CA LEU A 10 14.16 -19.23 9.40
C LEU A 10 12.77 -19.58 9.96
N THR A 11 11.78 -19.66 9.06
CA THR A 11 10.39 -19.99 9.41
C THR A 11 10.28 -21.39 10.00
N SER A 12 11.08 -22.35 9.51
CA SER A 12 11.09 -23.72 10.05
C SER A 12 11.46 -23.77 11.54
N ARG A 13 12.34 -22.85 12.00
CA ARG A 13 12.86 -22.77 13.37
C ARG A 13 11.95 -22.00 14.33
N MET A 14 10.91 -21.35 13.84
CA MET A 14 9.96 -20.58 14.64
C MET A 14 8.95 -21.49 15.35
N THR A 15 8.52 -21.05 16.53
CA THR A 15 7.40 -21.64 17.27
C THR A 15 6.08 -21.42 16.53
N LEU A 16 5.04 -22.18 16.90
CA LEU A 16 3.71 -22.01 16.30
C LEU A 16 3.16 -20.59 16.51
N ALA A 17 3.33 -20.01 17.71
CA ALA A 17 2.85 -18.67 18.01
C ALA A 17 3.52 -17.60 17.14
N GLU A 18 4.82 -17.72 16.89
CA GLU A 18 5.56 -16.80 16.02
C GLU A 18 5.14 -16.97 14.55
N LYS A 19 4.89 -18.20 14.09
CA LYS A 19 4.37 -18.47 12.74
C LYS A 19 2.99 -17.84 12.53
N VAL A 20 2.12 -17.90 13.54
CA VAL A 20 0.79 -17.24 13.49
C VAL A 20 0.95 -15.72 13.36
N ARG A 21 1.78 -15.09 14.19
CA ARG A 21 2.03 -13.63 14.10
C ARG A 21 2.65 -13.21 12.77
N LEU A 22 3.58 -14.00 12.25
CA LEU A 22 4.17 -13.77 10.94
C LEU A 22 3.11 -13.83 9.84
N MET A 23 2.23 -14.83 9.88
CA MET A 23 1.12 -14.95 8.94
C MET A 23 0.13 -13.79 9.03
N GLU A 24 -0.19 -13.31 10.22
CA GLU A 24 -1.03 -12.12 10.41
C GLU A 24 -0.40 -10.88 9.76
N HIS A 25 0.89 -10.65 10.03
CA HIS A 25 1.63 -9.53 9.44
C HIS A 25 1.69 -9.61 7.91
N LEU A 26 2.05 -10.78 7.36
CA LEU A 26 2.13 -10.99 5.92
C LEU A 26 0.77 -10.87 5.24
N SER A 27 -0.30 -11.37 5.87
CA SER A 27 -1.65 -11.25 5.34
C SER A 27 -2.12 -9.79 5.32
N SER A 28 -1.78 -9.02 6.35
CA SER A 28 -2.09 -7.58 6.41
C SER A 28 -1.36 -6.81 5.32
N ALA A 29 -0.06 -7.06 5.12
CA ALA A 29 0.73 -6.43 4.07
C ALA A 29 0.21 -6.80 2.67
N LEU A 30 -0.06 -8.10 2.44
CA LEU A 30 -0.54 -8.59 1.15
C LEU A 30 -1.93 -8.06 0.80
N LYS A 31 -2.81 -7.84 1.79
CA LYS A 31 -4.14 -7.29 1.57
C LYS A 31 -4.06 -5.92 0.89
N GLN A 32 -3.17 -5.05 1.36
CA GLN A 32 -2.98 -3.72 0.78
C GLN A 32 -2.45 -3.80 -0.66
N ASP A 33 -1.52 -4.72 -0.93
CA ASP A 33 -0.99 -4.94 -2.28
C ASP A 33 -2.07 -5.48 -3.23
N ILE A 34 -2.92 -6.41 -2.77
CA ILE A 34 -4.04 -6.96 -3.55
C ILE A 34 -5.05 -5.87 -3.88
N GLU A 35 -5.43 -5.03 -2.90
CA GLU A 35 -6.34 -3.91 -3.12
C GLU A 35 -5.74 -2.93 -4.15
N THR A 36 -4.46 -2.59 -4.01
CA THR A 36 -3.75 -1.72 -4.94
C THR A 36 -3.71 -2.29 -6.35
N GLU A 37 -3.38 -3.57 -6.50
CA GLU A 37 -3.36 -4.24 -7.80
C GLU A 37 -4.77 -4.39 -8.41
N ALA A 38 -5.79 -4.57 -7.58
CA ALA A 38 -7.18 -4.56 -8.03
C ALA A 38 -7.59 -3.19 -8.58
N TYR A 39 -7.20 -2.10 -7.92
CA TYR A 39 -7.43 -0.74 -8.42
C TYR A 39 -6.67 -0.47 -9.72
N LYS A 40 -5.41 -0.90 -9.85
CA LYS A 40 -4.63 -0.72 -11.09
C LYS A 40 -5.24 -1.41 -12.31
N LYS A 41 -5.88 -2.57 -12.10
CA LYS A 41 -6.49 -3.36 -13.17
C LYS A 41 -7.94 -2.95 -13.45
N MET A 42 -8.51 -2.07 -12.64
CA MET A 42 -9.88 -1.58 -12.80
C MET A 42 -9.98 -0.59 -13.98
N PRO A 43 -11.04 -0.65 -14.80
CA PRO A 43 -11.31 0.38 -15.78
C PRO A 43 -11.42 1.76 -15.13
N TRP A 44 -10.80 2.76 -15.74
CA TRP A 44 -10.72 4.12 -15.19
C TRP A 44 -12.08 4.71 -14.79
N GLN A 45 -13.11 4.50 -15.61
CA GLN A 45 -14.45 4.99 -15.31
C GLN A 45 -15.01 4.40 -14.01
N GLN A 46 -14.82 3.09 -13.81
CA GLN A 46 -15.28 2.38 -12.62
C GLN A 46 -14.51 2.79 -11.37
N PHE A 47 -13.21 3.07 -11.51
CA PHE A 47 -12.41 3.61 -10.42
C PHE A 47 -12.96 4.96 -9.96
N ILE A 48 -13.19 5.89 -10.90
CA ILE A 48 -13.75 7.21 -10.60
C ILE A 48 -15.11 7.09 -9.91
N ASP A 49 -16.03 6.27 -10.44
CA ASP A 49 -17.36 6.10 -9.84
C ASP A 49 -17.30 5.62 -8.37
N LEU A 50 -16.29 4.80 -8.02
CA LEU A 50 -16.08 4.32 -6.65
C LEU A 50 -15.36 5.33 -5.75
N THR A 51 -14.50 6.19 -6.30
CA THR A 51 -13.66 7.11 -5.52
C THR A 51 -14.14 8.57 -5.52
N TYR A 52 -15.10 8.92 -6.38
CA TYR A 52 -15.54 10.30 -6.63
C TYR A 52 -16.00 11.04 -5.36
N GLY A 53 -16.60 10.32 -4.40
CA GLY A 53 -17.00 10.89 -3.10
C GLY A 53 -15.90 10.94 -2.04
N SER A 54 -14.80 10.19 -2.21
CA SER A 54 -13.68 10.12 -1.26
C SER A 54 -12.57 11.13 -1.58
N LEU A 55 -12.57 11.69 -2.79
CA LEU A 55 -11.68 12.79 -3.21
C LEU A 55 -12.34 14.16 -3.06
N ALA A 56 -13.56 14.20 -2.51
CA ALA A 56 -14.34 15.41 -2.29
C ALA A 56 -13.96 16.15 -0.99
N ASP A 57 -13.03 15.61 -0.20
CA ASP A 57 -12.38 16.39 0.86
C ASP A 57 -11.65 17.57 0.21
N ASP A 58 -11.96 18.77 0.67
CA ASP A 58 -11.45 20.02 0.11
C ASP A 58 -9.92 19.92 0.00
N PRO A 59 -9.32 20.12 -1.19
CA PRO A 59 -7.87 20.09 -1.34
C PRO A 59 -7.13 21.04 -0.39
N ILE A 60 -7.80 22.05 0.17
CA ILE A 60 -7.31 22.97 1.21
C ILE A 60 -7.25 22.31 2.60
N GLU A 61 -8.15 21.37 2.91
CA GLU A 61 -8.21 20.67 4.20
C GLU A 61 -7.25 19.47 4.31
N ARG A 62 -6.61 19.10 3.19
CA ARG A 62 -5.53 18.10 3.21
C ARG A 62 -4.36 18.64 4.03
N ASP A 63 -3.61 17.78 4.71
CA ASP A 63 -2.33 18.10 5.38
C ASP A 63 -1.31 18.61 4.35
N GLN A 64 -1.50 19.84 3.87
CA GLN A 64 -0.59 20.48 2.94
C GLN A 64 0.72 20.76 3.67
N PRO A 65 1.87 20.56 3.02
CA PRO A 65 3.12 21.02 3.57
C PRO A 65 3.02 22.53 3.85
N PRO A 66 3.58 23.02 4.97
CA PRO A 66 3.45 24.43 5.38
C PRO A 66 4.14 25.42 4.42
N SER A 67 4.92 24.91 3.47
CA SER A 67 5.60 25.68 2.43
C SER A 67 4.92 25.48 1.07
N PRO A 68 4.61 26.56 0.34
CA PRO A 68 4.10 26.45 -1.03
C PRO A 68 5.09 25.75 -1.95
N ASP A 69 4.58 24.95 -2.89
CA ASP A 69 5.36 24.32 -3.96
C ASP A 69 5.84 25.40 -4.92
N VAL A 70 7.05 25.91 -4.70
CA VAL A 70 7.71 26.87 -5.60
C VAL A 70 8.27 26.07 -6.77
N ARG A 71 7.63 26.15 -7.92
CA ARG A 71 8.13 25.56 -9.16
C ARG A 71 9.09 26.53 -9.83
N ASP A 72 10.24 26.04 -10.24
CA ASP A 72 11.17 26.82 -11.06
C ASP A 72 10.48 27.24 -12.37
N GLU A 73 10.68 28.49 -12.78
CA GLU A 73 10.15 29.01 -14.04
C GLU A 73 10.71 28.17 -15.20
N ILE A 74 9.83 27.75 -16.11
CA ILE A 74 10.24 27.04 -17.33
C ILE A 74 10.90 28.08 -18.26
N GLU A 75 12.18 27.87 -18.59
CA GLU A 75 12.97 28.69 -19.53
C GLU A 75 12.49 28.56 -20.99
#